data_AF-A0A2S7JNP7-F1
#
_entry.id   AF-A0A2S7JNP7-F1
#
_cell.length_a   1.000
_cell.length_b   1.000
_cell.length_c   1.000
_cell.angle_alpha   90.00
_cell.angle_beta   90.00
_cell.angle_gamma   90.00
#
_symmetry.space_group_name_H-M   'P 1'
#
loop_
_entity.id
_entity.type
_entity.pdbx_description
1 polymer ?
#
loop_
_entity_poly.entity_id
_entity_poly.type
_entity_poly.pdbx_seq_one_letter_code
_entity_poly.pdbx_strand_id
1 'polypeptide(L)'
;MKYKIWTFTLSTLFALSGCGGGEDWASKDPSAIAASPNSFDIAGGWKQLVLKGYTKTLHFPLTNSTCEGSLQILQTPVEIYDATSFKYAFKNTLSYTERYYSCDSSTPRATLNVYQNNWFSRDYGNSFFSVNADSGDWDTPAVFPQAARVGEIGVIGQLTSYNSTGAAAGIEKWTYSIEIDTATTAKFRLLMSAVDAAGQWIGSEENVFRVAPDNNLTLISVSKKYPSGFHIEAK
;
A
#
# COMPACT_ATOMS: atom_id res chain seq x y z
N MET A 1 -35.42 -1.95 -10.39
CA MET A 1 -35.79 -3.16 -9.64
C MET A 1 -35.81 -4.36 -10.57
N LYS A 2 -35.04 -5.40 -10.23
CA LYS A 2 -35.32 -6.83 -10.46
C LYS A 2 -34.16 -7.60 -9.83
N TYR A 3 -34.36 -8.06 -8.60
CA TYR A 3 -33.43 -8.95 -7.90
C TYR A 3 -33.50 -10.33 -8.54
N LYS A 4 -32.34 -10.96 -8.77
CA LYS A 4 -32.24 -12.41 -8.96
C LYS A 4 -31.41 -12.97 -7.82
N ILE A 5 -32.11 -13.49 -6.82
CA ILE A 5 -31.59 -14.34 -5.76
C ILE A 5 -31.45 -15.75 -6.36
N TRP A 6 -30.33 -16.43 -6.10
CA TRP A 6 -30.19 -17.85 -6.39
C TRP A 6 -29.70 -18.58 -5.15
N THR A 7 -30.59 -19.40 -4.58
CA THR A 7 -30.31 -20.45 -3.60
C THR A 7 -30.25 -21.79 -4.31
N PHE A 8 -29.26 -22.61 -3.96
CA PHE A 8 -29.33 -24.07 -4.13
C PHE A 8 -28.92 -24.74 -2.83
N THR A 9 -29.90 -25.33 -2.16
CA THR A 9 -29.73 -26.40 -1.17
C THR A 9 -29.88 -27.73 -1.89
N LEU A 10 -28.92 -28.64 -1.73
CA LEU A 10 -29.22 -30.06 -1.76
C LEU A 10 -28.30 -30.82 -0.79
N SER A 11 -28.94 -31.26 0.28
CA SER A 11 -28.48 -32.17 1.31
C SER A 11 -28.32 -33.60 0.78
N THR A 12 -27.22 -34.28 1.14
CA THR A 12 -27.26 -35.72 1.41
C THR A 12 -26.18 -36.10 2.41
N LEU A 13 -26.62 -36.56 3.58
CA LEU A 13 -25.82 -37.33 4.53
C LEU A 13 -25.38 -38.66 3.88
N PHE A 14 -24.10 -38.97 3.96
CA PHE A 14 -23.65 -40.36 4.09
C PHE A 14 -22.74 -40.45 5.31
N ALA A 15 -23.27 -41.05 6.37
CA ALA A 15 -22.46 -41.57 7.45
C ALA A 15 -21.84 -42.89 6.97
N LEU A 16 -20.52 -42.92 6.82
CA LEU A 16 -19.72 -44.14 6.88
C LEU A 16 -18.79 -43.99 8.08
N SER A 17 -19.09 -44.75 9.12
CA SER A 17 -18.17 -45.05 10.21
C SER A 17 -16.99 -45.83 9.66
N GLY A 18 -15.80 -45.22 9.71
CA GLY A 18 -14.51 -45.88 9.51
C GLY A 18 -13.57 -45.44 10.63
N CYS A 19 -13.33 -46.33 11.58
CA CYS A 19 -12.29 -46.20 12.60
C CYS A 19 -10.95 -46.60 11.98
N GLY A 20 -9.97 -45.71 12.04
CA GLY A 20 -8.58 -45.93 11.65
C GLY A 20 -7.89 -44.58 11.67
N GLY A 21 -7.10 -44.28 12.71
CA GLY A 21 -5.67 -44.56 12.63
C GLY A 21 -4.98 -43.32 12.04
N GLY A 22 -4.33 -42.55 12.90
CA GLY A 22 -4.00 -41.15 12.66
C GLY A 22 -3.15 -40.88 11.44
N GLU A 23 -3.54 -39.85 10.69
CA GLU A 23 -2.64 -38.95 9.99
C GLU A 23 -3.30 -37.56 10.01
N ASP A 24 -2.52 -36.54 10.34
CA ASP A 24 -2.93 -35.14 10.34
C ASP A 24 -3.01 -34.65 8.87
N TRP A 25 -4.11 -34.97 8.20
CA TRP A 25 -4.37 -34.52 6.83
C TRP A 25 -4.56 -33.00 6.73
N ALA A 26 -4.88 -32.32 7.85
CA ALA A 26 -4.97 -30.86 7.90
C ALA A 26 -3.57 -30.21 7.81
N SER A 27 -2.52 -30.87 8.33
CA SER A 27 -1.13 -30.44 8.14
C SER A 27 -0.55 -30.71 6.74
N LYS A 28 -1.21 -31.55 5.95
CA LYS A 28 -0.78 -31.96 4.60
C LYS A 28 -1.57 -31.27 3.49
N ASP A 29 -2.53 -30.43 3.81
CA ASP A 29 -3.26 -29.61 2.83
C ASP A 29 -2.40 -28.42 2.39
N PRO A 30 -1.92 -28.36 1.13
CA PRO A 30 -1.15 -27.21 0.63
C PRO A 30 -1.98 -25.92 0.55
N SER A 31 -3.32 -26.02 0.62
CA SER A 31 -4.25 -24.90 0.63
C SER A 31 -4.57 -24.37 2.03
N ALA A 32 -4.26 -25.15 3.08
CA ALA A 32 -4.03 -24.61 4.41
C ALA A 32 -2.66 -23.94 4.38
N ILE A 33 -2.58 -22.75 3.77
CA ILE A 33 -1.44 -21.86 3.92
C ILE A 33 -1.30 -21.62 5.41
N ALA A 34 -0.44 -22.40 6.06
CA ALA A 34 -0.12 -22.22 7.46
C ALA A 34 0.34 -20.78 7.58
N ALA A 35 -0.43 -19.95 8.28
CA ALA A 35 -0.03 -18.60 8.61
C ALA A 35 1.40 -18.71 9.16
N SER A 36 2.35 -18.05 8.51
CA SER A 36 3.74 -18.08 8.97
C SER A 36 3.74 -17.75 10.47
N PRO A 37 4.41 -18.53 11.33
CA PRO A 37 4.50 -18.21 12.75
C PRO A 37 5.25 -16.88 12.99
N ASN A 38 5.92 -16.37 11.96
CA ASN A 38 6.66 -15.13 12.00
C ASN A 38 5.68 -13.93 12.01
N SER A 39 5.83 -13.08 13.03
CA SER A 39 5.27 -11.74 13.03
C SER A 39 6.28 -10.75 12.47
N PHE A 40 5.80 -9.76 11.72
CA PHE A 40 6.61 -8.72 11.10
C PHE A 40 6.31 -7.37 11.73
N ASP A 41 7.34 -6.65 12.18
CA ASP A 41 7.21 -5.30 12.75
C ASP A 41 7.23 -4.24 11.64
N ILE A 42 6.04 -3.95 11.11
CA ILE A 42 5.86 -2.98 10.02
C ILE A 42 6.10 -1.55 10.54
N ALA A 43 5.70 -1.25 11.77
CA ALA A 43 5.96 0.06 12.38
C ALA A 43 7.46 0.34 12.51
N GLY A 44 8.23 -0.63 13.01
CA GLY A 44 9.69 -0.56 13.09
C GLY A 44 10.34 -0.41 11.72
N GLY A 45 9.87 -1.18 10.74
CA GLY A 45 10.37 -1.08 9.37
C GLY A 45 10.04 0.24 8.67
N TRP A 46 8.83 0.76 8.87
CA TRP A 46 8.42 2.07 8.36
C TRP A 46 9.28 3.18 8.97
N LYS A 47 9.47 3.15 10.29
CA LYS A 47 10.37 4.07 11.00
C LYS A 47 11.78 4.05 10.42
N GLN A 48 12.37 2.87 10.19
CA GLN A 48 13.70 2.76 9.59
C GLN A 48 13.74 3.33 8.17
N LEU A 49 12.72 3.04 7.36
CA LEU A 49 12.60 3.55 5.99
C LEU A 49 12.59 5.07 5.96
N VAL A 50 11.78 5.71 6.81
CA VAL A 50 11.68 7.19 6.85
C VAL A 50 12.93 7.84 7.44
N LEU A 51 13.54 7.23 8.47
CA LEU A 51 14.79 7.71 9.07
C LEU A 51 15.96 7.68 8.10
N LYS A 52 16.09 6.60 7.33
CA LYS A 52 17.19 6.43 6.38
C LYS A 52 16.95 7.18 5.07
N GLY A 53 15.69 7.40 4.71
CA GLY A 53 15.32 7.74 3.34
C GLY A 53 15.63 6.58 2.38
N TYR A 54 15.21 6.72 1.14
CA TYR A 54 15.52 5.74 0.10
C TYR A 54 15.43 6.33 -1.30
N THR A 55 16.13 5.69 -2.22
CA THR A 55 15.95 5.89 -3.66
C THR A 55 15.55 4.57 -4.28
N LYS A 56 14.53 4.58 -5.14
CA LYS A 56 14.09 3.41 -5.89
C LYS A 56 13.82 3.77 -7.34
N THR A 57 14.37 2.97 -8.25
CA THR A 57 13.95 2.95 -9.65
C THR A 57 13.21 1.65 -9.90
N LEU A 58 12.00 1.76 -10.44
CA LEU A 58 11.16 0.66 -10.91
C LEU A 58 10.90 0.84 -12.40
N HIS A 59 10.59 -0.24 -13.10
CA HIS A 59 10.32 -0.22 -14.54
C HIS A 59 8.89 -0.63 -14.81
N PHE A 60 8.25 0.08 -15.75
CA PHE A 60 6.95 -0.33 -16.25
C PHE A 60 7.15 -1.51 -17.20
N PRO A 61 6.63 -2.71 -16.89
CA PRO A 61 6.74 -3.85 -17.78
C PRO A 61 5.94 -3.57 -19.06
N LEU A 62 6.36 -4.24 -20.14
CA LEU A 62 5.61 -4.25 -21.39
C LEU A 62 4.21 -4.83 -21.15
N THR A 63 3.19 -3.99 -21.28
CA THR A 63 1.78 -4.39 -21.33
C THR A 63 1.18 -3.97 -22.67
N ASN A 64 -0.05 -4.38 -22.96
CA ASN A 64 -0.74 -3.94 -24.19
C ASN A 64 -0.92 -2.41 -24.27
N SER A 65 -0.73 -1.68 -23.17
CA SER A 65 -0.91 -0.22 -23.04
C SER A 65 0.36 0.57 -22.69
N THR A 66 1.44 -0.07 -22.24
CA THR A 66 2.71 0.58 -21.86
C THR A 66 3.89 -0.16 -22.45
N CYS A 67 4.70 0.52 -23.26
CA CYS A 67 5.80 -0.11 -23.99
C CYS A 67 7.13 -0.08 -23.24
N GLU A 68 7.41 1.01 -22.53
CA GLU A 68 8.61 1.14 -21.71
C GLU A 68 8.42 2.31 -20.75
N GLY A 69 9.14 2.31 -19.63
CA GLY A 69 9.23 3.46 -18.78
C GLY A 69 9.93 3.20 -17.46
N SER A 70 10.07 4.26 -16.67
CA SER A 70 10.63 4.18 -15.34
C SER A 70 9.84 5.04 -14.37
N LEU A 71 9.78 4.54 -13.14
CA LEU A 71 9.37 5.27 -11.97
C LEU A 71 10.60 5.45 -11.08
N GLN A 72 10.98 6.70 -10.83
CA GLN A 72 12.03 7.05 -9.87
C GLN A 72 11.40 7.70 -8.64
N ILE A 73 11.68 7.14 -7.48
CA ILE A 73 11.26 7.64 -6.18
C ILE A 73 12.51 8.00 -5.40
N LEU A 74 12.54 9.22 -4.88
CA LEU A 74 13.55 9.68 -3.95
C LEU A 74 12.85 10.22 -2.72
N GLN A 75 13.10 9.62 -1.57
CA GLN A 75 12.65 10.11 -0.28
C GLN A 75 13.86 10.45 0.57
N THR A 76 13.98 11.70 1.01
CA THR A 76 15.06 12.11 1.90
C THR A 76 14.87 11.50 3.29
N PRO A 77 15.96 11.33 4.07
CA PRO A 77 15.86 11.12 5.51
C PRO A 77 14.93 12.16 6.15
N VAL A 78 14.21 11.76 7.20
CA VAL A 78 13.47 12.72 8.02
C VAL A 78 14.41 13.55 8.88
N GLU A 79 14.07 14.83 9.03
CA GLU A 79 14.72 15.77 9.94
C GLU A 79 13.71 16.23 10.99
N ILE A 80 14.21 16.72 12.13
CA ILE A 80 13.34 17.32 13.16
C ILE A 80 12.72 18.59 12.58
N TYR A 81 11.40 18.65 12.53
CA TYR A 81 10.65 19.85 12.16
C TYR A 81 10.25 20.65 13.40
N ASP A 82 9.60 19.97 14.34
CA ASP A 82 9.20 20.54 15.64
C ASP A 82 9.30 19.45 16.72
N ALA A 83 10.39 19.45 17.48
CA ALA A 83 10.63 18.48 18.53
C ALA A 83 9.57 18.49 19.66
N THR A 84 8.82 19.59 19.81
CA THR A 84 7.79 19.72 20.84
C THR A 84 6.45 19.14 20.39
N SER A 85 6.21 19.09 19.08
CA SER A 85 4.99 18.53 18.50
C SER A 85 4.95 17.01 18.64
N PHE A 86 3.76 16.47 18.92
CA PHE A 86 3.49 15.04 18.81
C PHE A 86 3.09 14.64 17.39
N LYS A 87 2.40 15.55 16.68
CA LYS A 87 1.81 15.28 15.36
C LYS A 87 2.78 15.59 14.22
N TYR A 88 3.56 16.67 14.31
CA TYR A 88 4.43 17.16 13.24
C TYR A 88 5.91 17.16 13.68
N ALA A 89 6.35 16.09 14.34
CA ALA A 89 7.68 16.03 14.94
C ALA A 89 8.80 16.08 13.88
N PHE A 90 8.60 15.37 12.77
CA PHE A 90 9.60 15.22 11.73
C PHE A 90 9.07 15.60 10.35
N LYS A 91 9.97 15.90 9.42
CA LYS A 91 9.65 16.22 8.03
C LYS A 91 10.67 15.61 7.06
N ASN A 92 10.22 15.19 5.89
CA ASN A 92 11.09 14.92 4.75
C ASN A 92 10.52 15.44 3.43
N THR A 93 11.29 15.26 2.37
CA THR A 93 10.87 15.51 0.99
C THR A 93 10.80 14.19 0.22
N LEU A 94 9.74 14.02 -0.54
CA LEU A 94 9.54 12.96 -1.52
C LEU A 94 9.51 13.58 -2.92
N SER A 95 10.35 13.09 -3.81
CA SER A 95 10.31 13.36 -5.24
C SER A 95 9.90 12.09 -5.97
N TYR A 96 8.98 12.26 -6.91
CA TYR A 96 8.40 11.16 -7.66
C TYR A 96 8.39 11.53 -9.14
N THR A 97 9.15 10.77 -9.94
CA THR A 97 9.33 11.01 -11.38
C THR A 97 8.86 9.79 -12.16
N GLU A 98 7.72 9.91 -12.84
CA GLU A 98 7.23 8.92 -13.78
C GLU A 98 7.60 9.32 -15.21
N ARG A 99 8.05 8.34 -15.98
CA ARG A 99 8.22 8.45 -17.43
C ARG A 99 7.71 7.15 -18.04
N TYR A 100 6.68 7.23 -18.88
CA TYR A 100 6.19 6.07 -19.63
C TYR A 100 5.91 6.41 -21.09
N TYR A 101 6.01 5.40 -21.94
CA TYR A 101 5.73 5.45 -23.37
C TYR A 101 4.48 4.62 -23.70
N SER A 102 3.53 5.20 -24.43
CA SER A 102 2.39 4.47 -24.98
C SER A 102 2.83 3.61 -26.16
N CYS A 103 2.21 2.44 -26.33
CA CYS A 103 2.52 1.52 -27.43
C CYS A 103 1.85 1.87 -28.76
N ASP A 104 0.86 2.75 -28.76
CA ASP A 104 -0.01 3.03 -29.91
C ASP A 104 0.43 4.26 -30.73
N SER A 105 1.44 4.98 -30.28
CA SER A 105 1.86 6.21 -30.93
C SER A 105 3.29 6.57 -30.54
N SER A 106 4.09 6.98 -31.53
CA SER A 106 5.42 7.58 -31.38
C SER A 106 5.42 8.92 -30.61
N THR A 107 4.42 9.17 -29.76
CA THR A 107 4.30 10.31 -28.87
C THR A 107 4.79 9.93 -27.47
N PRO A 108 6.00 10.37 -27.07
CA PRO A 108 6.37 10.32 -25.67
C PRO A 108 5.67 11.44 -24.87
N ARG A 109 5.36 11.09 -23.62
CA ARG A 109 5.29 11.93 -22.39
C ARG A 109 3.90 12.10 -21.78
N ALA A 110 3.70 11.39 -20.67
CA ALA A 110 3.59 12.13 -19.43
C ALA A 110 4.92 11.96 -18.66
N THR A 111 5.71 13.03 -18.57
CA THR A 111 6.70 13.11 -17.49
C THR A 111 5.97 13.78 -16.33
N LEU A 112 5.57 12.98 -15.35
CA LEU A 112 5.02 13.53 -14.12
C LEU A 112 6.17 13.66 -13.12
N ASN A 113 6.47 14.90 -12.72
CA ASN A 113 7.37 15.17 -11.61
C ASN A 113 6.52 15.73 -10.47
N VAL A 114 6.48 15.02 -9.35
CA VAL A 114 5.81 15.48 -8.13
C VAL A 114 6.87 15.71 -7.07
N TYR A 115 6.77 16.86 -6.41
CA TYR A 115 7.51 17.17 -5.20
C TYR A 115 6.52 17.30 -4.05
N GLN A 116 6.71 16.46 -3.04
CA GLN A 116 5.86 16.35 -1.87
C GLN A 116 6.70 16.57 -0.62
N ASN A 117 6.20 17.35 0.32
CA ASN A 117 6.72 17.35 1.67
C ASN A 117 5.84 16.43 2.52
N ASN A 118 6.45 15.60 3.36
CA ASN A 118 5.73 14.77 4.33
C ASN A 118 6.13 15.13 5.74
N TRP A 119 5.15 15.15 6.63
CA TRP A 119 5.34 15.31 8.06
C TRP A 119 4.95 14.03 8.76
N PHE A 120 5.69 13.73 9.82
CA PHE A 120 5.52 12.54 10.62
C PHE A 120 5.36 12.90 12.09
N SER A 121 4.54 12.12 12.77
CA SER A 121 4.39 12.14 14.21
C SER A 121 5.67 11.71 14.92
N ARG A 122 5.70 11.87 16.25
CA ARG A 122 6.82 11.42 17.08
C ARG A 122 7.09 9.92 16.97
N ASP A 123 6.06 9.15 16.65
CA ASP A 123 6.13 7.70 16.43
C ASP A 123 6.34 7.33 14.95
N TYR A 124 6.73 8.30 14.11
CA TYR A 124 7.03 8.15 12.68
C TYR A 124 5.84 7.76 11.78
N GLY A 125 4.62 7.80 12.31
CA GLY A 125 3.40 7.70 11.52
C GLY A 125 3.16 8.96 10.68
N ASN A 126 2.73 8.80 9.42
CA ASN A 126 2.34 9.91 8.53
C ASN A 126 1.28 10.78 9.20
N SER A 127 1.47 12.10 9.14
CA SER A 127 0.60 13.06 9.83
C SER A 127 0.06 14.15 8.92
N PHE A 128 0.84 14.58 7.93
CA PHE A 128 0.44 15.59 6.97
C PHE A 128 1.32 15.50 5.72
N PHE A 129 0.78 15.88 4.58
CA PHE A 129 1.57 16.11 3.37
C PHE A 129 1.16 17.41 2.68
N SER A 130 2.07 17.95 1.88
CA SER A 130 1.77 19.04 0.95
C SER A 130 2.37 18.76 -0.41
N VAL A 131 1.59 18.96 -1.47
CA VAL A 131 2.02 18.89 -2.87
C VAL A 131 1.54 20.15 -3.57
N ASN A 132 2.47 20.99 -4.03
CA ASN A 132 2.15 22.32 -4.55
C ASN A 132 1.30 23.12 -3.54
N ALA A 133 0.08 23.50 -3.91
CA ALA A 133 -0.87 24.21 -3.05
C ALA A 133 -1.89 23.26 -2.39
N ASP A 134 -1.91 21.98 -2.77
CA ASP A 134 -2.80 20.99 -2.19
C ASP A 134 -2.13 20.31 -0.99
N SER A 135 -2.93 19.78 -0.08
CA SER A 135 -2.43 19.13 1.14
C SER A 135 -3.32 18.00 1.59
N GLY A 136 -2.81 17.20 2.52
CA GLY A 136 -3.59 16.19 3.21
C GLY A 136 -3.21 16.15 4.68
N ASP A 137 -4.22 16.06 5.54
CA ASP A 137 -4.04 16.00 6.99
C ASP A 137 -4.67 14.73 7.55
N TRP A 138 -3.90 14.00 8.34
CA TRP A 138 -4.39 12.90 9.14
C TRP A 138 -4.87 13.45 10.46
N ASP A 139 -6.17 13.34 10.77
CA ASP A 139 -6.69 13.80 12.06
C ASP A 139 -5.99 13.08 13.24
N THR A 140 -5.77 11.77 13.06
CA THR A 140 -4.86 10.95 13.88
C THR A 140 -3.75 10.41 12.99
N PRO A 141 -2.46 10.57 13.34
CA PRO A 141 -1.35 10.04 12.56
C PRO A 141 -1.53 8.55 12.22
N ALA A 142 -1.08 8.17 11.03
CA ALA A 142 -1.10 6.79 10.55
C ALA A 142 -0.40 5.83 11.52
N VAL A 143 -1.05 4.71 11.84
CA VAL A 143 -0.53 3.70 12.78
C VAL A 143 -0.25 2.41 12.01
N PHE A 144 1.03 2.05 11.93
CA PHE A 144 1.47 0.79 11.34
C PHE A 144 1.50 -0.32 12.40
N PRO A 145 1.22 -1.59 12.03
CA PRO A 145 1.21 -2.70 12.98
C PRO A 145 2.64 -3.09 13.41
N GLN A 146 2.82 -3.40 14.71
CA GLN A 146 4.11 -3.85 15.27
C GLN A 146 4.34 -5.36 15.18
N ALA A 147 3.30 -6.14 14.90
CA ALA A 147 3.37 -7.60 14.90
C ALA A 147 2.38 -8.20 13.89
N ALA A 148 2.50 -7.81 12.62
CA ALA A 148 1.60 -8.26 11.58
C ALA A 148 1.94 -9.68 11.11
N ARG A 149 0.94 -10.53 10.84
CA ARG A 149 1.13 -11.92 10.39
C ARG A 149 0.68 -12.10 8.94
N VAL A 150 1.22 -13.12 8.27
CA VAL A 150 0.76 -13.48 6.92
C VAL A 150 -0.75 -13.77 6.93
N GLY A 151 -1.48 -13.17 5.99
CA GLY A 151 -2.94 -13.20 5.89
C GLY A 151 -3.63 -12.08 6.66
N GLU A 152 -2.91 -11.31 7.48
CA GLU A 152 -3.48 -10.16 8.19
C GLU A 152 -3.79 -9.03 7.22
N ILE A 153 -4.93 -8.39 7.45
CA ILE A 153 -5.42 -7.22 6.73
C ILE A 153 -5.86 -6.21 7.78
N GLY A 154 -5.55 -4.94 7.57
CA GLY A 154 -5.95 -3.89 8.51
C GLY A 154 -6.01 -2.50 7.90
N VAL A 155 -6.37 -1.54 8.73
CA VAL A 155 -6.42 -0.11 8.41
C VAL A 155 -5.24 0.56 9.09
N ILE A 156 -4.49 1.37 8.34
CA ILE A 156 -3.40 2.20 8.89
C ILE A 156 -3.92 3.57 9.31
N GLY A 157 -4.84 4.14 8.53
CA GLY A 157 -5.41 5.44 8.83
C GLY A 157 -6.19 6.02 7.67
N GLN A 158 -6.59 7.26 7.85
CA GLN A 158 -7.32 8.05 6.87
C GLN A 158 -6.87 9.50 6.97
N LEU A 159 -6.79 10.18 5.82
CA LEU A 159 -6.54 11.61 5.74
C LEU A 159 -7.67 12.31 5.00
N THR A 160 -7.84 13.59 5.31
CA THR A 160 -8.66 14.51 4.52
C THR A 160 -7.74 15.29 3.60
N SER A 161 -8.04 15.29 2.30
CA SER A 161 -7.32 16.09 1.32
C SER A 161 -7.96 17.47 1.23
N TYR A 162 -7.14 18.49 1.05
CA TYR A 162 -7.55 19.88 0.88
C TYR A 162 -6.94 20.47 -0.39
N ASN A 163 -7.74 21.24 -1.12
CA ASN A 163 -7.26 21.94 -2.31
C ASN A 163 -6.52 23.24 -1.96
N SER A 164 -5.99 23.92 -2.97
CA SER A 164 -5.32 25.22 -2.86
C SER A 164 -6.08 26.35 -2.15
N THR A 165 -7.41 26.24 -1.99
CA THR A 165 -8.23 27.22 -1.26
C THR A 165 -8.46 26.83 0.21
N GLY A 166 -7.95 25.68 0.64
CA GLY A 166 -8.19 25.10 1.96
C GLY A 166 -9.54 24.38 2.09
N ALA A 167 -10.28 24.21 1.00
CA ALA A 167 -11.53 23.46 1.02
C ALA A 167 -11.24 21.95 0.96
N ALA A 168 -12.02 21.16 1.71
CA ALA A 168 -11.93 19.71 1.67
C ALA A 168 -12.22 19.20 0.25
N ALA A 169 -11.28 18.44 -0.30
CA ALA A 169 -11.29 17.93 -1.66
C ALA A 169 -11.62 16.44 -1.73
N GLY A 170 -11.53 15.71 -0.62
CA GLY A 170 -11.79 14.28 -0.58
C GLY A 170 -11.16 13.60 0.62
N ILE A 171 -11.20 12.28 0.60
CA ILE A 171 -10.68 11.42 1.64
C ILE A 171 -9.81 10.35 1.00
N GLU A 172 -8.64 10.09 1.59
CA GLU A 172 -7.80 8.95 1.23
C GLU A 172 -7.66 8.01 2.43
N LYS A 173 -7.93 6.72 2.21
CA LYS A 173 -7.86 5.67 3.22
C LYS A 173 -6.69 4.75 2.94
N TRP A 174 -5.90 4.49 3.98
CA TRP A 174 -4.75 3.59 3.95
C TRP A 174 -5.10 2.27 4.62
N THR A 175 -4.94 1.19 3.87
CA THR A 175 -5.13 -0.19 4.33
C THR A 175 -3.90 -1.01 4.00
N TYR A 176 -3.76 -2.16 4.65
CA TYR A 176 -2.68 -3.07 4.33
C TYR A 176 -3.10 -4.52 4.30
N SER A 177 -2.29 -5.33 3.63
CA SER A 177 -2.27 -6.79 3.79
C SER A 177 -0.84 -7.31 3.89
N ILE A 178 -0.67 -8.44 4.55
CA ILE A 178 0.60 -9.17 4.62
C ILE A 178 0.48 -10.48 3.83
N GLU A 179 1.33 -10.64 2.83
CA GLU A 179 1.43 -11.86 2.03
C GLU A 179 2.76 -12.56 2.26
N ILE A 180 2.78 -13.87 2.01
CA ILE A 180 4.03 -14.63 1.99
C ILE A 180 4.91 -14.19 0.81
N ASP A 181 6.21 -14.07 1.04
CA ASP A 181 7.21 -13.83 -0.02
C ASP A 181 8.19 -15.00 -0.09
N THR A 182 8.82 -15.33 1.04
CA THR A 182 9.66 -16.52 1.22
C THR A 182 9.44 -17.11 2.61
N ALA A 183 10.23 -18.12 2.99
CA ALA A 183 10.20 -18.67 4.34
C ALA A 183 10.56 -17.65 5.44
N THR A 184 11.33 -16.61 5.10
CA THR A 184 11.84 -15.62 6.07
C THR A 184 11.43 -14.18 5.76
N THR A 185 10.81 -13.93 4.61
CA THR A 185 10.34 -12.59 4.19
C THR A 185 8.84 -12.57 3.94
N ALA A 186 8.24 -11.39 4.08
CA ALA A 186 6.85 -11.14 3.72
C ALA A 186 6.74 -9.96 2.75
N LYS A 187 5.58 -9.86 2.09
CA LYS A 187 5.16 -8.66 1.35
C LYS A 187 4.20 -7.87 2.21
N PHE A 188 4.56 -6.65 2.55
CA PHE A 188 3.67 -5.64 3.09
C PHE A 188 3.08 -4.86 1.92
N ARG A 189 1.78 -5.01 1.68
CA ARG A 189 1.05 -4.28 0.64
C ARG A 189 0.34 -3.12 1.29
N LEU A 190 0.73 -1.90 0.95
CA LEU A 190 0.09 -0.67 1.39
C LEU A 190 -0.84 -0.19 0.28
N LEU A 191 -2.15 -0.24 0.50
CA LEU A 191 -3.15 0.27 -0.42
C LEU A 191 -3.70 1.61 0.06
N MET A 192 -3.58 2.61 -0.78
CA MET A 192 -4.11 3.96 -0.60
C MET A 192 -5.24 4.14 -1.60
N SER A 193 -6.46 4.38 -1.13
CA SER A 193 -7.64 4.54 -1.98
C SER A 193 -8.33 5.86 -1.67
N ALA A 194 -8.62 6.64 -2.71
CA ALA A 194 -9.15 7.99 -2.57
C ALA A 194 -10.55 8.13 -3.17
N VAL A 195 -11.37 8.94 -2.50
CA VAL A 195 -12.65 9.45 -3.00
C VAL A 195 -12.64 10.98 -3.00
N ASP A 196 -13.39 11.59 -3.90
CA ASP A 196 -13.60 13.05 -3.91
C ASP A 196 -14.57 13.49 -2.80
N ALA A 197 -14.81 14.81 -2.72
CA ALA A 197 -15.76 15.40 -1.78
C ALA A 197 -17.22 14.90 -1.95
N ALA A 198 -17.58 14.34 -3.11
CA ALA A 198 -18.87 13.72 -3.37
C ALA A 198 -18.89 12.21 -3.04
N GLY A 199 -17.78 11.64 -2.56
CA GLY A 199 -17.63 10.22 -2.27
C GLY A 199 -17.43 9.35 -3.51
N GLN A 200 -17.15 9.93 -4.68
CA GLN A 200 -16.83 9.17 -5.88
C GLN A 200 -15.38 8.70 -5.83
N TRP A 201 -15.13 7.44 -6.16
CA TRP A 201 -13.78 6.91 -6.25
C TRP A 201 -12.98 7.62 -7.35
N ILE A 202 -11.80 8.15 -7.00
CA ILE A 202 -10.93 8.90 -7.92
C ILE A 202 -9.62 8.17 -8.24
N GLY A 203 -9.29 7.11 -7.51
CA GLY A 203 -8.13 6.29 -7.81
C GLY A 203 -7.61 5.52 -6.59
N SER A 204 -6.64 4.66 -6.85
CA SER A 204 -5.88 3.99 -5.80
C SER A 204 -4.43 3.78 -6.20
N GLU A 205 -3.54 3.79 -5.22
CA GLU A 205 -2.13 3.40 -5.34
C GLU A 205 -1.85 2.24 -4.39
N GLU A 206 -1.12 1.23 -4.87
CA GLU A 206 -0.63 0.13 -4.04
C GLU A 206 0.89 0.10 -4.10
N ASN A 207 1.51 0.24 -2.93
CA ASN A 207 2.96 0.13 -2.73
C ASN A 207 3.26 -1.19 -2.05
N VAL A 208 4.04 -2.05 -2.70
CA VAL A 208 4.42 -3.35 -2.15
C VAL A 208 5.86 -3.27 -1.68
N PHE A 209 6.06 -3.55 -0.40
CA PHE A 209 7.36 -3.62 0.23
C PHE A 209 7.69 -5.08 0.57
N ARG A 210 8.92 -5.49 0.32
CA ARG A 210 9.50 -6.68 0.95
C ARG A 210 9.90 -6.32 2.37
N VAL A 211 9.47 -7.13 3.33
CA VAL A 211 9.85 -7.07 4.75
C VAL A 211 10.90 -8.14 5.00
N ALA A 212 12.12 -7.71 5.36
CA ALA A 212 13.20 -8.60 5.75
C ALA A 212 13.12 -8.98 7.24
N PRO A 213 13.80 -10.06 7.69
CA PRO A 213 13.80 -10.49 9.10
C PRO A 213 14.32 -9.44 10.10
N ASP A 214 15.11 -8.48 9.63
CA ASP A 214 15.64 -7.35 10.41
C ASP A 214 14.69 -6.13 10.40
N ASN A 215 13.45 -6.34 9.93
CA ASN A 215 12.41 -5.34 9.71
C ASN A 215 12.73 -4.30 8.63
N ASN A 216 13.78 -4.45 7.83
CA ASN A 216 14.00 -3.54 6.71
C ASN A 216 12.89 -3.66 5.66
N LEU A 217 12.26 -2.52 5.33
CA LEU A 217 11.32 -2.40 4.23
C LEU A 217 12.05 -2.02 2.94
N THR A 218 11.83 -2.77 1.87
CA THR A 218 12.32 -2.43 0.53
C THR A 218 11.14 -2.36 -0.44
N LEU A 219 10.91 -1.21 -1.05
CA LEU A 219 9.89 -1.07 -2.09
C LEU A 219 10.24 -1.98 -3.28
N ILE A 220 9.30 -2.81 -3.73
CA ILE A 220 9.48 -3.74 -4.86
C ILE A 220 8.49 -3.49 -5.99
N SER A 221 7.34 -2.87 -5.73
CA SER A 221 6.44 -2.45 -6.80
C SER A 221 5.52 -1.32 -6.38
N VAL A 222 5.06 -0.57 -7.37
CA VAL A 222 4.02 0.46 -7.25
C VAL A 222 2.99 0.20 -8.33
N SER A 223 1.71 0.17 -7.98
CA SER A 223 0.63 0.12 -8.97
C SER A 223 -0.36 1.25 -8.73
N LYS A 224 -0.90 1.83 -9.80
CA LYS A 224 -1.97 2.84 -9.71
C LYS A 224 -3.14 2.45 -10.59
N LYS A 225 -4.35 2.73 -10.11
CA LYS A 225 -5.60 2.47 -10.83
C LYS A 225 -6.44 3.74 -10.82
N TYR A 226 -7.07 4.03 -11.95
CA TYR A 226 -7.90 5.21 -12.15
C TYR A 226 -9.33 4.83 -12.59
N PRO A 227 -10.33 5.71 -12.35
CA PRO A 227 -11.72 5.49 -12.76
C PRO A 227 -11.91 5.24 -14.26
N SER A 228 -11.00 5.75 -15.09
CA SER A 228 -11.00 5.53 -16.54
C SER A 228 -10.71 4.09 -16.95
N GLY A 229 -10.30 3.22 -16.02
CA GLY A 229 -9.77 1.88 -16.30
C GLY A 229 -8.28 1.87 -16.65
N PHE A 230 -7.65 3.05 -16.76
CA PHE A 230 -6.21 3.16 -16.89
C PHE A 230 -5.53 2.61 -15.62
N HIS A 231 -4.49 1.81 -15.81
CA HIS A 231 -3.70 1.25 -14.74
C HIS A 231 -2.23 1.23 -15.15
N ILE A 232 -1.37 1.46 -14.17
CA ILE A 232 0.08 1.32 -14.32
C ILE A 232 0.61 0.44 -13.20
N GLU A 233 1.65 -0.31 -13.51
CA GLU A 233 2.36 -1.15 -12.55
C GLU A 233 3.85 -1.02 -12.84
N ALA A 234 4.65 -0.63 -11.85
CA ALA A 234 6.10 -0.56 -11.94
C ALA A 234 6.70 -1.60 -10.98
N LYS A 235 7.69 -2.37 -11.45
CA LYS A 235 8.38 -3.42 -10.69
C LYS A 235 9.89 -3.33 -10.80
#